data_AF-A0AAU7BTE3-F1
#
_entry.id   AF-A0AAU7BTE3-F1
#
_cell.length_a   1.000
_cell.length_b   1.000
_cell.length_c   1.000
_cell.angle_alpha   90.00
_cell.angle_beta   90.00
_cell.angle_gamma   90.00
#
_symmetry.space_group_name_H-M   'P 1'
#
loop_
_entity.id
_entity.type
_entity.pdbx_description
1 polymer ?
#
loop_
_entity_poly.entity_id
_entity_poly.type
_entity_poly.pdbx_seq_one_letter_code
_entity_poly.pdbx_strand_id
1 'polypeptide(L)'
;MQTVNKHLFSLIFIILIVPITKAQTSKIELPLGIEEIKVNYTSPIISIYVDKENAVYLEEEQIEISELGKRLSYIRYKLPIEDIVFTKVFLYIDKVVPYKIIDKIKTEIASVYMYNTYYKTGSVEDKDLLKGLGFRNHQSFFRYQHIEKKTTKKQEEEDRRYNDSIRRINEETEMGFLLPPPPPPMHWTAEFKHKLYSDQQEIIDEILEGKSYSCVSIGNNGIKIEKELINFDDLEDIEKVFLNNDVLLVNFDDNLVYKNYFKMINIVRKLERKNKERHIPLFAEISSEIKGIHQKSGIKFCN
;
A
#
# COMPACT_ATOMS: atom_id res chain seq x y z
N MET A 1 19.78 63.03 -33.93
CA MET A 1 19.04 62.06 -34.75
C MET A 1 19.81 60.75 -34.75
N GLN A 2 19.41 59.80 -33.90
CA GLN A 2 19.88 58.41 -33.96
C GLN A 2 18.63 57.53 -33.84
N THR A 3 18.11 57.11 -34.98
CA THR A 3 17.06 56.11 -35.10
C THR A 3 17.67 54.75 -34.77
N VAL A 4 17.70 54.43 -33.48
CA VAL A 4 18.05 53.10 -32.99
C VAL A 4 16.89 52.17 -33.31
N ASN A 5 17.08 51.47 -34.42
CA ASN A 5 16.46 50.27 -34.95
C ASN A 5 15.50 49.51 -33.99
N LYS A 6 14.21 49.91 -33.98
CA LYS A 6 13.13 49.16 -33.30
C LYS A 6 12.97 47.72 -33.83
N HIS A 7 13.45 47.44 -35.04
CA HIS A 7 13.39 46.10 -35.63
C HIS A 7 14.43 45.12 -35.08
N LEU A 8 15.52 45.60 -34.48
CA LEU A 8 16.55 44.73 -33.90
C LEU A 8 16.07 44.08 -32.58
N PHE A 9 15.27 44.80 -31.80
CA PHE A 9 14.68 44.29 -30.56
C PHE A 9 13.59 43.23 -30.82
N SER A 10 12.78 43.38 -31.89
CA SER A 10 11.81 42.34 -32.27
C SER A 10 12.47 41.06 -32.77
N LEU A 11 13.62 41.14 -33.45
CA LEU A 11 14.31 39.96 -33.94
C LEU A 11 14.95 39.14 -32.80
N ILE A 12 15.51 39.82 -31.79
CA ILE A 12 16.12 39.16 -30.62
C ILE A 12 15.06 38.50 -29.73
N PHE A 13 13.83 39.05 -29.65
CA PHE A 13 12.75 38.45 -28.86
C PHE A 13 12.17 37.18 -29.51
N ILE A 14 12.18 37.06 -30.84
CA ILE A 14 11.70 35.87 -31.55
C ILE A 14 12.69 34.70 -31.43
N ILE A 15 14.00 34.97 -31.35
CA ILE A 15 15.04 33.91 -31.23
C ILE A 15 15.04 33.27 -29.83
N LEU A 16 14.57 33.96 -28.79
CA LEU A 16 14.52 33.44 -27.41
C LEU A 16 13.28 32.56 -27.10
N ILE A 17 12.26 32.54 -27.96
CA ILE A 17 11.03 31.74 -27.73
C ILE A 17 11.14 30.32 -28.32
N VAL A 18 12.04 30.11 -29.29
CA VAL A 18 12.17 28.84 -30.01
C VAL A 18 12.84 27.69 -29.22
N PRO A 19 13.70 27.90 -28.20
CA PRO A 19 14.29 26.75 -27.48
C PRO A 19 13.36 26.13 -26.42
N ILE A 20 12.31 26.83 -25.97
CA ILE A 20 11.46 26.35 -24.85
C ILE A 20 10.43 25.31 -25.32
N THR A 21 10.11 25.25 -26.62
CA THR A 21 9.13 24.31 -27.17
C THR A 21 9.70 22.96 -27.58
N LYS A 22 10.99 22.69 -27.35
CA LYS A 22 11.62 21.37 -27.61
C LYS A 22 11.96 20.56 -26.35
N ALA A 23 11.58 21.02 -25.16
CA ALA A 23 11.79 20.28 -23.91
C ALA A 23 10.60 19.41 -23.46
N GLN A 24 9.51 19.36 -24.23
CA GLN A 24 8.41 18.42 -24.02
C GLN A 24 8.39 17.38 -25.14
N THR A 25 9.29 16.40 -25.05
CA THR A 25 9.11 15.12 -25.73
C THR A 25 7.89 14.43 -25.10
N SER A 26 6.82 14.36 -25.89
CA SER A 26 5.47 13.93 -25.52
C SER A 26 5.26 12.41 -25.52
N LYS A 27 6.32 11.61 -25.36
CA LYS A 27 6.20 10.16 -25.21
C LYS A 27 7.30 9.65 -24.29
N ILE A 28 6.89 8.95 -23.24
CA ILE A 28 7.76 8.00 -22.55
C ILE A 28 8.06 6.91 -23.57
N GLU A 29 9.30 6.81 -24.05
CA GLU A 29 9.75 5.61 -24.75
C GLU A 29 9.91 4.53 -23.68
N LEU A 30 9.01 3.54 -23.70
CA LEU A 30 9.21 2.31 -22.95
C LEU A 30 10.52 1.68 -23.46
N PRO A 31 11.43 1.25 -22.57
CA PRO A 31 12.65 0.60 -23.02
C PRO A 31 12.27 -0.60 -23.89
N LEU A 32 12.93 -0.72 -25.05
CA LEU A 32 12.92 -1.95 -25.83
C LEU A 32 13.35 -3.06 -24.87
N GLY A 33 12.47 -4.03 -24.66
CA GLY A 33 12.67 -5.12 -23.70
C GLY A 33 14.07 -5.71 -23.87
N ILE A 34 14.94 -5.38 -22.93
CA ILE A 34 16.22 -6.05 -22.80
C ILE A 34 15.86 -7.49 -22.43
N GLU A 35 16.46 -8.45 -23.13
CA GLU A 35 16.28 -9.91 -22.97
C GLU A 35 15.72 -10.27 -21.60
N GLU A 36 14.59 -10.99 -21.57
CA GLU A 36 13.95 -11.51 -20.37
C GLU A 36 15.00 -11.90 -19.34
N ILE A 37 15.27 -11.01 -18.38
CA ILE A 37 15.97 -11.42 -17.18
C ILE A 37 14.95 -12.31 -16.49
N LYS A 38 15.03 -13.62 -16.72
CA LYS A 38 14.31 -14.63 -15.95
C LYS A 38 14.88 -14.58 -14.54
N VAL A 39 14.42 -13.61 -13.76
CA VAL A 39 14.67 -13.60 -12.34
C VAL A 39 13.78 -14.70 -11.76
N ASN A 40 14.40 -15.82 -11.40
CA ASN A 40 13.73 -16.91 -10.68
C ASN A 40 13.36 -16.42 -9.28
N TYR A 41 12.26 -15.69 -9.17
CA TYR A 41 11.58 -15.50 -7.90
C TYR A 41 10.68 -16.70 -7.62
N THR A 42 10.76 -17.20 -6.39
CA THR A 42 9.81 -18.17 -5.86
C THR A 42 8.48 -17.54 -5.46
N SER A 43 8.33 -16.21 -5.52
CA SER A 43 7.11 -15.51 -5.10
C SER A 43 6.60 -14.57 -6.19
N PRO A 44 5.30 -14.63 -6.57
CA PRO A 44 4.73 -13.74 -7.57
C PRO A 44 4.83 -12.27 -7.18
N ILE A 45 5.16 -11.42 -8.15
CA ILE A 45 5.19 -9.96 -8.01
C ILE A 45 4.14 -9.38 -8.95
N ILE A 46 3.33 -8.46 -8.44
CA ILE A 46 2.35 -7.70 -9.21
C ILE A 46 2.71 -6.22 -9.09
N SER A 47 2.87 -5.51 -10.20
CA SER A 47 3.24 -4.10 -10.23
C SER A 47 2.04 -3.22 -10.60
N ILE A 48 1.84 -2.16 -9.84
CA ILE A 48 0.83 -1.12 -10.11
C ILE A 48 1.57 0.21 -10.24
N TYR A 49 1.29 0.92 -11.34
CA TYR A 49 1.88 2.22 -11.63
C TYR A 49 0.80 3.30 -11.56
N VAL A 50 1.16 4.47 -11.03
CA VAL A 50 0.31 5.66 -11.06
C VAL A 50 1.14 6.84 -11.51
N ASP A 51 0.79 7.40 -12.66
CA ASP A 51 1.52 8.53 -13.22
C ASP A 51 1.06 9.87 -12.63
N LYS A 52 1.74 10.95 -13.04
CA LYS A 52 1.43 12.33 -12.63
C LYS A 52 0.05 12.82 -13.10
N GLU A 53 -0.54 12.18 -14.11
CA GLU A 53 -1.87 12.50 -14.66
C GLU A 53 -2.97 11.68 -13.95
N ASN A 54 -2.57 10.85 -12.98
CA ASN A 54 -3.42 9.93 -12.23
C ASN A 54 -3.93 8.73 -13.04
N ALA A 55 -3.30 8.43 -14.19
CA ALA A 55 -3.56 7.20 -14.90
C ALA A 55 -2.97 6.03 -14.10
N VAL A 56 -3.78 4.97 -13.95
CA VAL A 56 -3.41 3.77 -13.18
C VAL A 56 -3.17 2.63 -14.16
N TYR A 57 -2.07 1.93 -13.96
CA TYR A 57 -1.66 0.79 -14.77
C TYR A 57 -1.47 -0.43 -13.89
N LEU A 58 -1.95 -1.58 -14.35
CA LEU A 58 -1.66 -2.88 -13.78
C LEU A 58 -0.71 -3.58 -14.75
N GLU A 59 0.53 -3.80 -14.32
CA GLU A 59 1.65 -4.14 -15.21
C GLU A 59 1.78 -3.11 -16.35
N GLU A 60 1.43 -3.48 -17.59
CA GLU A 60 1.54 -2.65 -18.78
C GLU A 60 0.18 -2.07 -19.23
N GLU A 61 -0.93 -2.51 -18.63
CA GLU A 61 -2.27 -2.14 -19.07
C GLU A 61 -2.84 -0.99 -18.23
N GLN A 62 -3.28 0.08 -18.90
CA GLN A 62 -4.04 1.14 -18.24
C GLN A 62 -5.43 0.63 -17.86
N ILE A 63 -5.82 0.82 -16.60
CA ILE A 63 -7.10 0.35 -16.07
C ILE A 63 -7.79 1.44 -15.25
N GLU A 64 -9.11 1.33 -15.11
CA GLU A 64 -9.81 2.09 -14.09
C GLU A 64 -9.57 1.48 -12.70
N ILE A 65 -9.48 2.33 -11.66
CA ILE A 65 -9.24 1.87 -10.28
C ILE A 65 -10.33 0.89 -9.83
N SER A 66 -11.58 1.12 -10.23
CA SER A 66 -12.73 0.24 -9.94
C SER A 66 -12.60 -1.17 -10.51
N GLU A 67 -11.75 -1.39 -11.52
CA GLU A 67 -11.49 -2.72 -12.06
C GLU A 67 -10.33 -3.44 -11.35
N LEU A 68 -9.53 -2.71 -10.57
CA LEU A 68 -8.28 -3.21 -9.99
C LEU A 68 -8.54 -4.43 -9.11
N GLY A 69 -9.46 -4.37 -8.15
CA GLY A 69 -9.75 -5.49 -7.27
C GLY A 69 -10.25 -6.73 -8.03
N LYS A 70 -11.10 -6.55 -9.05
CA LYS A 70 -11.55 -7.65 -9.91
C LYS A 70 -10.37 -8.31 -10.65
N ARG A 71 -9.48 -7.51 -11.23
CA ARG A 71 -8.30 -7.99 -11.98
C ARG A 71 -7.30 -8.69 -11.04
N LEU A 72 -7.04 -8.11 -9.87
CA LEU A 72 -6.19 -8.73 -8.85
C LEU A 72 -6.78 -10.04 -8.31
N SER A 73 -8.11 -10.11 -8.13
CA SER A 73 -8.80 -11.35 -7.73
C SER A 73 -8.60 -12.46 -8.78
N TYR A 74 -8.71 -12.11 -10.07
CA TYR A 74 -8.46 -13.04 -11.16
C TYR A 74 -7.01 -13.48 -11.27
N ILE A 75 -6.04 -12.57 -11.04
CA ILE A 75 -4.62 -12.92 -10.96
C ILE A 75 -4.39 -13.90 -9.79
N ARG A 76 -4.90 -13.57 -8.60
CA ARG A 76 -4.83 -14.42 -7.40
C ARG A 76 -5.38 -15.81 -7.65
N TYR A 77 -6.53 -15.89 -8.33
CA TYR A 77 -7.16 -17.16 -8.70
C TYR A 77 -6.23 -18.04 -9.54
N LYS A 78 -5.41 -17.47 -10.42
CA LYS A 78 -4.47 -18.23 -11.26
C LYS A 78 -3.24 -18.74 -10.52
N LEU A 79 -2.91 -18.17 -9.37
CA LEU A 79 -1.74 -18.57 -8.60
C LEU A 79 -1.94 -19.93 -7.93
N PRO A 80 -0.86 -20.71 -7.75
CA PRO A 80 -0.81 -21.81 -6.78
C PRO A 80 -1.19 -21.31 -5.38
N ILE A 81 -1.83 -22.15 -4.57
CA ILE A 81 -2.33 -21.76 -3.24
C ILE A 81 -1.17 -21.32 -2.33
N GLU A 82 -0.04 -21.99 -2.47
CA GLU A 82 1.20 -21.77 -1.75
C GLU A 82 1.77 -20.38 -2.04
N ASP A 83 1.60 -19.89 -3.27
CA ASP A 83 2.15 -18.61 -3.72
C ASP A 83 1.29 -17.40 -3.34
N ILE A 84 0.00 -17.61 -3.07
CA ILE A 84 -0.95 -16.54 -2.73
C ILE A 84 -0.45 -15.73 -1.53
N VAL A 85 0.03 -16.41 -0.47
CA VAL A 85 0.47 -15.74 0.77
C VAL A 85 1.80 -15.00 0.61
N PHE A 86 2.61 -15.37 -0.39
CA PHE A 86 3.90 -14.75 -0.68
C PHE A 86 3.85 -13.71 -1.80
N THR A 87 2.69 -13.56 -2.45
CA THR A 87 2.50 -12.58 -3.51
C THR A 87 2.79 -11.18 -2.99
N LYS A 88 3.60 -10.41 -3.72
CA LYS A 88 3.98 -9.04 -3.40
C LYS A 88 3.34 -8.08 -4.38
N VAL A 89 2.78 -6.98 -3.88
CA VAL A 89 2.26 -5.89 -4.70
C VAL A 89 3.21 -4.71 -4.63
N PHE A 90 3.77 -4.32 -5.77
CA PHE A 90 4.68 -3.18 -5.90
C PHE A 90 3.90 -1.96 -6.39
N LEU A 91 4.05 -0.85 -5.67
CA LEU A 91 3.43 0.43 -6.03
C LEU A 91 4.51 1.41 -6.50
N TYR A 92 4.41 1.82 -7.77
CA TYR A 92 5.22 2.86 -8.38
C TYR A 92 4.34 4.08 -8.62
N ILE A 93 4.45 5.08 -7.76
CA ILE A 93 3.52 6.21 -7.73
C ILE A 93 4.30 7.51 -7.90
N ASP A 94 3.84 8.37 -8.81
CA ASP A 94 4.40 9.72 -8.93
C ASP A 94 4.13 10.54 -7.64
N LYS A 95 5.16 11.25 -7.18
CA LYS A 95 5.15 12.05 -5.95
C LYS A 95 4.01 13.07 -5.86
N VAL A 96 3.47 13.55 -6.99
CA VAL A 96 2.42 14.58 -7.01
C VAL A 96 1.00 14.01 -6.94
N VAL A 97 0.85 12.68 -7.07
CA VAL A 97 -0.46 12.03 -7.07
C VAL A 97 -1.19 12.31 -5.76
N PRO A 98 -2.46 12.76 -5.80
CA PRO A 98 -3.30 12.89 -4.61
C PRO A 98 -3.46 11.56 -3.87
N TYR A 99 -3.30 11.58 -2.55
CA TYR A 99 -3.40 10.39 -1.71
C TYR A 99 -4.75 9.69 -1.82
N LYS A 100 -5.85 10.40 -2.08
CA LYS A 100 -7.17 9.79 -2.30
C LYS A 100 -7.19 8.72 -3.39
N ILE A 101 -6.31 8.83 -4.41
CA ILE A 101 -6.17 7.81 -5.45
C ILE A 101 -5.46 6.59 -4.88
N ILE A 102 -4.43 6.81 -4.08
CA ILE A 102 -3.64 5.76 -3.44
C ILE A 102 -4.48 5.01 -2.40
N ASP A 103 -5.30 5.72 -1.63
CA ASP A 103 -6.26 5.15 -0.68
C ASP A 103 -7.26 4.19 -1.35
N LYS A 104 -7.80 4.59 -2.51
CA LYS A 104 -8.66 3.70 -3.32
C LYS A 104 -7.90 2.47 -3.83
N ILE A 105 -6.69 2.65 -4.36
CA ILE A 105 -5.83 1.54 -4.81
C ILE A 105 -5.56 0.57 -3.67
N LYS A 106 -5.20 1.07 -2.48
CA LYS A 106 -4.97 0.25 -1.28
C LYS A 106 -6.23 -0.50 -0.85
N THR A 107 -7.40 0.14 -0.95
CA THR A 107 -8.70 -0.47 -0.66
C THR A 107 -8.98 -1.64 -1.62
N GLU A 108 -8.80 -1.44 -2.93
CA GLU A 108 -8.95 -2.48 -3.94
C GLU A 108 -7.96 -3.65 -3.73
N ILE A 109 -6.70 -3.35 -3.37
CA ILE A 109 -5.71 -4.40 -3.02
C ILE A 109 -6.13 -5.16 -1.76
N ALA A 110 -6.61 -4.46 -0.73
CA ALA A 110 -7.05 -5.06 0.53
C ALA A 110 -8.30 -5.94 0.35
N SER A 111 -9.22 -5.56 -0.54
CA SER A 111 -10.46 -6.29 -0.85
C SER A 111 -10.22 -7.71 -1.39
N VAL A 112 -9.01 -8.00 -1.87
CA VAL A 112 -8.58 -9.32 -2.37
C VAL A 112 -7.55 -10.01 -1.47
N TYR A 113 -7.34 -9.51 -0.25
CA TYR A 113 -6.40 -10.04 0.76
C TYR A 113 -4.91 -10.05 0.35
N MET A 114 -4.49 -9.14 -0.54
CA MET A 114 -3.08 -9.00 -0.92
C MET A 114 -2.37 -7.96 -0.03
N TYR A 115 -2.01 -8.32 1.20
CA TYR A 115 -1.51 -7.35 2.18
C TYR A 115 -0.01 -7.01 2.09
N ASN A 116 0.77 -7.75 1.29
CA ASN A 116 2.22 -7.54 1.14
C ASN A 116 2.51 -6.44 0.12
N THR A 117 2.23 -5.20 0.48
CA THR A 117 2.43 -4.02 -0.38
C THR A 117 3.79 -3.36 -0.13
N TYR A 118 4.48 -3.00 -1.21
CA TYR A 118 5.77 -2.32 -1.19
C TYR A 118 5.71 -1.04 -2.02
N TYR A 119 6.02 0.09 -1.40
CA TYR A 119 6.13 1.38 -2.05
C TYR A 119 7.55 1.55 -2.61
N LYS A 120 7.67 1.61 -3.93
CA LYS A 120 8.95 1.64 -4.64
C LYS A 120 9.36 3.10 -4.90
N THR A 121 10.63 3.41 -4.64
CA THR A 121 11.17 4.78 -4.74
C THR A 121 12.27 4.94 -5.80
N GLY A 122 12.49 3.92 -6.63
CA GLY A 122 13.46 3.91 -7.74
C GLY A 122 12.79 3.73 -9.10
N SER A 123 13.59 3.69 -10.18
CA SER A 123 13.12 3.25 -11.49
C SER A 123 12.92 1.74 -11.49
N VAL A 124 12.16 1.22 -12.47
CA VAL A 124 11.97 -0.23 -12.68
C VAL A 124 13.31 -0.97 -12.92
N GLU A 125 14.37 -0.22 -13.23
CA GLU A 125 15.74 -0.70 -13.49
C GLU A 125 16.60 -0.85 -12.22
N ASP A 126 16.08 -0.51 -11.03
CA ASP A 126 16.81 -0.68 -9.78
C ASP A 126 17.18 -2.17 -9.58
N LYS A 127 18.50 -2.46 -9.59
CA LYS A 127 19.07 -3.82 -9.45
C LYS A 127 18.66 -4.52 -8.15
N ASP A 128 18.28 -3.75 -7.13
CA ASP A 128 17.64 -4.26 -5.93
C ASP A 128 16.12 -4.18 -6.08
N LEU A 129 15.55 -5.25 -6.62
CA LEU A 129 14.12 -5.42 -6.82
C LEU A 129 13.30 -5.37 -5.52
N LEU A 130 13.91 -5.53 -4.34
CA LEU A 130 13.22 -5.38 -3.03
C LEU A 130 13.42 -4.00 -2.39
N LYS A 131 14.26 -3.14 -2.97
CA LYS A 131 14.48 -1.76 -2.51
C LYS A 131 13.17 -0.98 -2.55
N GLY A 132 12.66 -0.66 -1.37
CA GLY A 132 11.36 -0.02 -1.21
C GLY A 132 10.91 -0.08 0.24
N LEU A 133 9.73 0.46 0.51
CA LEU A 133 9.15 0.47 1.85
C LEU A 133 7.96 -0.49 1.89
N GLY A 134 8.14 -1.65 2.54
CA GLY A 134 7.05 -2.55 2.84
C GLY A 134 6.15 -1.95 3.91
N PHE A 135 4.85 -1.81 3.64
CA PHE A 135 3.88 -1.28 4.59
C PHE A 135 2.51 -1.92 4.32
N ARG A 136 1.89 -2.49 5.36
CA ARG A 136 0.64 -3.25 5.21
C ARG A 136 -0.54 -2.28 5.04
N ASN A 137 -1.44 -2.60 4.12
CA ASN A 137 -2.66 -1.83 3.92
C ASN A 137 -3.63 -2.01 5.11
N HIS A 138 -4.55 -1.05 5.28
CA HIS A 138 -5.76 -1.24 6.09
C HIS A 138 -6.62 -2.38 5.50
N GLN A 139 -7.59 -2.89 6.27
CA GLN A 139 -8.57 -3.82 5.71
C GLN A 139 -9.58 -3.06 4.86
N SER A 140 -10.24 -3.77 3.94
CA SER A 140 -11.41 -3.25 3.24
C SER A 140 -12.68 -3.90 3.78
N PHE A 141 -13.75 -3.11 3.87
CA PHE A 141 -15.08 -3.60 4.22
C PHE A 141 -15.66 -4.48 3.11
N PHE A 142 -15.44 -4.10 1.85
CA PHE A 142 -15.92 -4.86 0.71
C PHE A 142 -14.87 -5.89 0.29
N ARG A 143 -15.32 -7.13 0.06
CA ARG A 143 -14.46 -8.25 -0.30
C ARG A 143 -14.90 -8.79 -1.64
N TYR A 144 -13.96 -8.95 -2.58
CA TYR A 144 -14.26 -9.77 -3.74
C TYR A 144 -14.42 -11.21 -3.29
N GLN A 145 -15.53 -11.83 -3.68
CA GLN A 145 -15.77 -13.23 -3.38
C GLN A 145 -14.66 -14.09 -3.98
N HIS A 146 -14.24 -15.10 -3.23
CA HIS A 146 -13.25 -16.05 -3.72
C HIS A 146 -13.84 -16.77 -4.94
N ILE A 147 -13.15 -16.69 -6.09
CA ILE A 147 -13.53 -17.47 -7.27
C ILE A 147 -13.18 -18.93 -6.93
N GLU A 148 -14.20 -19.76 -6.69
CA GLU A 148 -13.97 -21.18 -6.42
C GLU A 148 -13.33 -21.85 -7.66
N LYS A 149 -12.15 -22.45 -7.47
CA LYS A 149 -11.57 -23.34 -8.48
C LYS A 149 -12.47 -24.56 -8.58
N LYS A 150 -13.16 -24.73 -9.72
CA LYS A 150 -13.78 -26.02 -10.05
C LYS A 150 -12.66 -26.99 -10.40
N THR A 151 -12.24 -27.76 -9.41
CA THR A 151 -11.24 -28.82 -9.59
C THR A 151 -11.85 -29.92 -10.45
N THR A 152 -11.08 -30.43 -11.41
CA THR A 152 -11.50 -31.63 -12.14
C THR A 152 -11.22 -32.86 -11.29
N LYS A 153 -12.00 -33.94 -11.46
CA LYS A 153 -11.75 -35.22 -10.75
C LYS A 153 -10.30 -35.71 -10.87
N LYS A 154 -9.69 -35.50 -12.04
CA LYS A 154 -8.29 -35.87 -12.29
C LYS A 154 -7.32 -35.09 -11.40
N GLN A 155 -7.56 -33.80 -11.23
CA GLN A 155 -6.72 -32.91 -10.45
C GLN A 155 -6.91 -33.12 -8.95
N GLU A 156 -8.13 -33.41 -8.49
CA GLU A 156 -8.38 -33.88 -7.12
C GLU A 156 -7.60 -35.17 -6.80
N GLU A 157 -7.53 -36.09 -7.77
CA GLU A 157 -6.81 -37.36 -7.63
C GLU A 157 -5.29 -37.20 -7.70
N GLU A 158 -4.79 -36.17 -8.39
CA GLU A 158 -3.37 -35.75 -8.39
C GLU A 158 -3.00 -35.11 -7.04
N ASP A 159 -3.80 -34.15 -6.56
CA ASP A 159 -3.59 -33.49 -5.26
C ASP A 159 -3.64 -34.50 -4.11
N ARG A 160 -4.58 -35.46 -4.16
CA ARG A 160 -4.66 -36.56 -3.19
C ARG A 160 -3.40 -37.40 -3.20
N ARG A 161 -2.90 -37.78 -4.38
CA ARG A 161 -1.66 -38.57 -4.53
C ARG A 161 -0.44 -37.82 -4.01
N TYR A 162 -0.34 -36.52 -4.29
CA TYR A 162 0.72 -35.67 -3.76
C TYR A 162 0.68 -35.60 -2.24
N ASN A 163 -0.48 -35.31 -1.65
CA ASN A 163 -0.67 -35.25 -0.20
C ASN A 163 -0.39 -36.60 0.48
N ASP A 164 -0.81 -37.72 -0.11
CA ASP A 164 -0.49 -39.07 0.37
C ASP A 164 1.01 -39.38 0.27
N SER A 165 1.73 -38.81 -0.71
CA SER A 165 3.19 -38.92 -0.81
C SER A 165 3.89 -38.13 0.30
N ILE A 166 3.48 -36.88 0.54
CA ILE A 166 4.02 -36.05 1.62
C ILE A 166 3.74 -36.68 2.98
N ARG A 167 2.53 -37.23 3.18
CA ARG A 167 2.16 -37.95 4.40
C ARG A 167 3.10 -39.14 4.65
N ARG A 168 3.35 -39.97 3.63
CA ARG A 168 4.26 -41.13 3.74
C ARG A 168 5.69 -40.72 4.04
N ILE A 169 6.20 -39.66 3.39
CA ILE A 169 7.54 -39.11 3.70
C ILE A 169 7.59 -38.70 5.18
N ASN A 170 6.58 -37.97 5.66
CA ASN A 170 6.53 -37.54 7.07
C ASN A 170 6.41 -38.72 8.05
N GLU A 171 5.69 -39.79 7.68
CA GLU A 171 5.57 -41.03 8.46
C GLU A 171 6.89 -41.83 8.48
N GLU A 172 7.63 -41.89 7.37
CA GLU A 172 8.90 -42.63 7.24
C GLU A 172 10.09 -41.93 7.90
N THR A 173 10.04 -40.60 8.11
CA THR A 173 11.20 -39.84 8.60
C THR A 173 11.34 -39.83 10.15
N GLU A 174 10.49 -40.54 10.91
CA GLU A 174 10.49 -40.55 12.40
C GLU A 174 10.71 -39.15 13.04
N MET A 175 10.31 -38.05 12.39
CA MET A 175 10.15 -36.76 13.05
C MET A 175 8.86 -36.86 13.87
N GLY A 176 9.00 -37.44 15.06
CA GLY A 176 7.92 -37.70 15.99
C GLY A 176 6.98 -36.49 16.08
N PHE A 177 5.69 -36.76 15.88
CA PHE A 177 4.53 -35.89 16.12
C PHE A 177 4.87 -34.55 16.79
N LEU A 178 5.37 -33.60 16.01
CA LEU A 178 4.97 -32.23 16.24
C LEU A 178 3.55 -32.18 15.69
N LEU A 179 2.56 -32.32 16.58
CA LEU A 179 1.24 -31.73 16.30
C LEU A 179 1.54 -30.39 15.62
N PRO A 180 0.93 -30.07 14.45
CA PRO A 180 1.16 -28.79 13.83
C PRO A 180 1.01 -27.76 14.94
N PRO A 181 2.06 -26.97 15.24
CA PRO A 181 2.05 -26.11 16.41
C PRO A 181 0.72 -25.36 16.37
N PRO A 182 -0.02 -25.29 17.49
CA PRO A 182 -1.30 -24.60 17.51
C PRO A 182 -1.09 -23.26 16.80
N PRO A 183 -1.98 -22.87 15.87
CA PRO A 183 -1.77 -21.69 15.06
C PRO A 183 -1.36 -20.55 15.99
N PRO A 184 -0.23 -19.88 15.71
CA PRO A 184 0.30 -18.89 16.62
C PRO A 184 -0.82 -17.91 16.97
N PRO A 185 -0.96 -17.53 18.26
CA PRO A 185 -2.00 -16.61 18.66
C PRO A 185 -1.94 -15.39 17.75
N MET A 186 -3.08 -15.05 17.16
CA MET A 186 -3.17 -13.92 16.25
C MET A 186 -2.67 -12.69 17.00
N HIS A 187 -1.63 -12.04 16.45
CA HIS A 187 -1.04 -10.87 17.10
C HIS A 187 -2.15 -9.86 17.40
N TRP A 188 -2.21 -9.33 18.62
CA TRP A 188 -3.34 -8.51 19.11
C TRP A 188 -3.74 -7.38 18.15
N THR A 189 -2.75 -6.81 17.43
CA THR A 189 -2.98 -5.75 16.44
C THR A 189 -3.86 -6.18 15.27
N ALA A 190 -3.83 -7.46 14.89
CA ALA A 190 -4.61 -7.98 13.77
C ALA A 190 -6.08 -8.15 14.17
N GLU A 191 -6.35 -8.66 15.38
CA GLU A 191 -7.71 -8.71 15.93
C GLU A 191 -8.25 -7.31 16.17
N PHE A 192 -7.43 -6.43 16.75
CA PHE A 192 -7.76 -5.03 16.97
C PHE A 192 -8.18 -4.36 15.66
N LYS A 193 -7.38 -4.47 14.58
CA LYS A 193 -7.74 -3.89 13.27
C LYS A 193 -9.04 -4.48 12.73
N HIS A 194 -9.27 -5.78 12.88
CA HIS A 194 -10.49 -6.40 12.40
C HIS A 194 -11.74 -5.85 13.10
N LYS A 195 -11.67 -5.70 14.43
CA LYS A 195 -12.76 -5.13 15.24
C LYS A 195 -12.90 -3.61 15.05
N LEU A 196 -11.79 -2.89 14.86
CA LEU A 196 -11.78 -1.44 14.60
C LEU A 196 -12.53 -1.07 13.32
N TYR A 197 -12.48 -1.95 12.33
CA TYR A 197 -13.15 -1.78 11.04
C TYR A 197 -14.53 -2.47 11.04
N SER A 198 -15.23 -2.40 12.17
CA SER A 198 -16.63 -2.81 12.32
C SER A 198 -17.56 -1.62 12.07
N ASP A 199 -18.78 -1.89 11.66
CA ASP A 199 -19.85 -0.89 11.57
C ASP A 199 -20.66 -0.76 12.87
N GLN A 200 -20.22 -1.41 13.96
CA GLN A 200 -20.87 -1.42 15.28
C GLN A 200 -20.03 -0.66 16.32
N GLN A 201 -20.64 0.33 16.98
CA GLN A 201 -19.97 1.18 17.96
C GLN A 201 -19.49 0.37 19.16
N GLU A 202 -20.31 -0.56 19.63
CA GLU A 202 -20.04 -1.35 20.83
C GLU A 202 -18.78 -2.20 20.69
N ILE A 203 -18.54 -2.75 19.50
CA ILE A 203 -17.32 -3.52 19.18
C ILE A 203 -16.08 -2.62 19.20
N ILE A 204 -16.21 -1.39 18.70
CA ILE A 204 -15.10 -0.43 18.66
C ILE A 204 -14.79 0.07 20.07
N ASP A 205 -15.83 0.37 20.87
CA ASP A 205 -15.68 0.77 22.27
C ASP A 205 -14.99 -0.32 23.10
N GLU A 206 -15.40 -1.58 22.92
CA GLU A 206 -14.79 -2.73 23.61
C GLU A 206 -13.27 -2.82 23.37
N ILE A 207 -12.81 -2.64 22.12
CA ILE A 207 -11.37 -2.74 21.83
C ILE A 207 -10.57 -1.51 22.24
N LEU A 208 -11.21 -0.35 22.31
CA LEU A 208 -10.59 0.90 22.76
C LEU A 208 -10.58 1.00 24.29
N GLU A 209 -11.44 0.24 24.98
CA GLU A 209 -11.50 0.21 26.44
C GLU A 209 -10.13 -0.18 27.04
N GLY A 210 -9.65 0.64 27.97
CA GLY A 210 -8.35 0.44 28.61
C GLY A 210 -7.14 0.66 27.69
N LYS A 211 -7.32 1.24 26.49
CA LYS A 211 -6.23 1.65 25.59
C LYS A 211 -6.10 3.16 25.54
N SER A 212 -4.87 3.64 25.58
CA SER A 212 -4.54 5.01 25.23
C SER A 212 -4.57 5.17 23.71
N TYR A 213 -5.36 6.09 23.18
CA TYR A 213 -5.40 6.33 21.74
C TYR A 213 -5.54 7.81 21.40
N SER A 214 -5.02 8.18 20.23
CA SER A 214 -5.10 9.53 19.69
C SER A 214 -5.57 9.49 18.24
N CYS A 215 -6.41 10.46 17.88
CA CYS A 215 -6.81 10.69 16.50
C CYS A 215 -5.88 11.71 15.85
N VAL A 216 -5.26 11.33 14.75
CA VAL A 216 -4.33 12.18 14.01
C VAL A 216 -4.81 12.37 12.59
N SER A 217 -4.68 13.58 12.05
CA SER A 217 -4.89 13.86 10.62
C SER A 217 -3.57 14.19 9.96
N ILE A 218 -3.26 13.53 8.86
CA ILE A 218 -2.04 13.81 8.09
C ILE A 218 -2.42 14.67 6.90
N GLY A 219 -1.83 15.87 6.85
CA GLY A 219 -1.95 16.82 5.76
C GLY A 219 -0.63 17.10 5.07
N ASN A 220 -0.66 17.98 4.08
CA ASN A 220 0.57 18.39 3.39
C ASN A 220 1.53 19.20 4.25
N ASN A 221 1.02 19.84 5.31
CA ASN A 221 1.78 20.71 6.20
C ASN A 221 2.33 19.99 7.44
N GLY A 222 1.98 18.70 7.63
CA GLY A 222 2.39 17.94 8.81
C GLY A 222 1.28 17.06 9.38
N ILE A 223 1.43 16.73 10.66
CA ILE A 223 0.53 15.88 11.42
C ILE A 223 -0.26 16.77 12.37
N LYS A 224 -1.59 16.78 12.23
CA LYS A 224 -2.49 17.50 13.11
C LYS A 224 -3.01 16.56 14.19
N ILE A 225 -2.86 16.98 15.44
CA ILE A 225 -3.31 16.23 16.62
C ILE A 225 -4.02 17.23 17.52
N GLU A 226 -5.31 17.01 17.77
CA GLU A 226 -6.17 17.98 18.45
C GLU A 226 -6.06 19.39 17.82
N LYS A 227 -5.39 20.33 18.51
CA LYS A 227 -5.17 21.72 18.08
C LYS A 227 -3.74 21.99 17.63
N GLU A 228 -2.84 21.03 17.77
CA GLU A 228 -1.42 21.17 17.45
C GLU A 228 -1.13 20.65 16.03
N LEU A 229 -0.18 21.33 15.37
CA LEU A 229 0.35 20.92 14.07
C LEU A 229 1.85 20.66 14.24
N ILE A 230 2.25 19.41 14.03
CA ILE A 230 3.64 18.95 14.12
C ILE A 230 4.18 18.81 12.71
N ASN A 231 5.33 19.42 12.40
CA ASN A 231 5.94 19.28 11.09
C ASN A 231 6.57 17.89 10.94
N PHE A 232 6.66 17.37 9.71
CA PHE A 232 7.33 16.10 9.42
C PHE A 232 8.82 16.08 9.82
N ASP A 233 9.44 17.24 9.96
CA ASP A 233 10.84 17.39 10.34
C ASP A 233 11.05 17.34 11.87
N ASP A 234 9.99 17.55 12.67
CA ASP A 234 10.04 17.60 14.14
C ASP A 234 9.96 16.18 14.74
N LEU A 235 10.96 15.34 14.45
CA LEU A 235 10.93 13.91 14.77
C LEU A 235 10.76 13.59 16.26
N GLU A 236 11.25 14.45 17.16
CA GLU A 236 11.14 14.26 18.61
C GLU A 236 9.68 14.39 19.08
N ASP A 237 8.96 15.39 18.57
CA ASP A 237 7.54 15.60 18.89
C ASP A 237 6.68 14.47 18.30
N ILE A 238 6.98 14.04 17.08
CA ILE A 238 6.31 12.89 16.45
C ILE A 238 6.55 11.62 17.29
N GLU A 239 7.78 11.37 17.72
CA GLU A 239 8.12 10.20 18.54
C GLU A 239 7.41 10.23 19.89
N LYS A 240 7.34 11.41 20.55
CA LYS A 240 6.63 11.57 21.81
C LYS A 240 5.15 11.24 21.68
N VAL A 241 4.48 11.77 20.65
CA VAL A 241 3.08 11.44 20.35
C VAL A 241 2.93 9.95 20.11
N PHE A 242 3.81 9.39 19.28
CA PHE A 242 3.77 7.98 18.93
C PHE A 242 3.82 7.15 20.20
N LEU A 243 4.88 7.27 21.00
CA LEU A 243 5.13 6.42 22.16
C LEU A 243 4.15 6.63 23.34
N ASN A 244 3.42 7.74 23.40
CA ASN A 244 2.44 8.01 24.46
C ASN A 244 1.08 7.31 24.25
N ASN A 245 0.90 6.58 23.15
CA ASN A 245 -0.35 5.93 22.81
C ASN A 245 -0.17 4.42 22.59
N ASP A 246 -1.22 3.65 22.84
CA ASP A 246 -1.35 2.27 22.36
C ASP A 246 -1.75 2.22 20.89
N VAL A 247 -2.58 3.17 20.47
CA VAL A 247 -3.16 3.21 19.13
C VAL A 247 -3.16 4.64 18.59
N LEU A 248 -2.68 4.79 17.35
CA LEU A 248 -2.89 6.02 16.58
C LEU A 248 -3.93 5.72 15.50
N LEU A 249 -5.06 6.42 15.59
CA LEU A 249 -6.14 6.37 14.60
C LEU A 249 -5.88 7.47 13.56
N VAL A 250 -5.53 7.07 12.36
CA VAL A 250 -4.89 7.96 11.37
C VAL A 250 -5.86 8.23 10.23
N ASN A 251 -6.25 9.49 10.09
CA ASN A 251 -6.97 10.01 8.94
C ASN A 251 -6.03 10.79 8.03
N PHE A 252 -6.46 10.99 6.78
CA PHE A 252 -5.70 11.72 5.77
C PHE A 252 -6.56 12.86 5.21
N ASP A 253 -5.94 14.03 5.03
CA ASP A 253 -6.60 15.17 4.41
C ASP A 253 -6.86 14.91 2.92
N ASP A 254 -7.97 15.41 2.39
CA ASP A 254 -8.39 15.16 0.99
C ASP A 254 -7.38 15.69 -0.05
N ASN A 255 -6.59 16.70 0.31
CA ASN A 255 -5.58 17.32 -0.55
C ASN A 255 -4.17 16.75 -0.35
N LEU A 256 -3.98 15.78 0.55
CA LEU A 256 -2.66 15.18 0.81
C LEU A 256 -2.07 14.62 -0.49
N VAL A 257 -0.80 14.90 -0.76
CA VAL A 257 -0.07 14.31 -1.90
C VAL A 257 0.75 13.10 -1.47
N TYR A 258 0.98 12.17 -2.40
CA TYR A 258 1.69 10.93 -2.17
C TYR A 258 3.08 11.14 -1.55
N LYS A 259 3.83 12.16 -1.98
CA LYS A 259 5.13 12.50 -1.38
C LYS A 259 5.06 12.62 0.15
N ASN A 260 4.03 13.29 0.68
CA ASN A 260 3.91 13.55 2.11
C ASN A 260 3.35 12.34 2.85
N TYR A 261 2.44 11.58 2.24
CA TYR A 261 2.06 10.25 2.73
C TYR A 261 3.29 9.34 2.87
N PHE A 262 4.11 9.26 1.82
CA PHE A 262 5.32 8.44 1.80
C PHE A 262 6.33 8.87 2.87
N LYS A 263 6.49 10.18 3.10
CA LYS A 263 7.28 10.70 4.22
C LYS A 263 6.78 10.16 5.56
N MET A 264 5.47 10.21 5.81
CA MET A 264 4.90 9.74 7.07
C MET A 264 5.17 8.25 7.30
N ILE A 265 4.86 7.38 6.33
CA ILE A 265 5.10 5.93 6.49
C ILE A 265 6.59 5.62 6.71
N ASN A 266 7.50 6.40 6.12
CA ASN A 266 8.93 6.28 6.36
C ASN A 266 9.30 6.69 7.80
N ILE A 267 8.68 7.75 8.33
CA ILE A 267 8.86 8.16 9.73
C ILE A 267 8.37 7.05 10.67
N VAL A 268 7.14 6.54 10.47
CA VAL A 268 6.59 5.42 11.26
C VAL A 268 7.56 4.24 11.26
N ARG A 269 8.04 3.84 10.08
CA ARG A 269 8.97 2.70 9.94
C ARG A 269 10.32 2.93 10.61
N LYS A 270 10.82 4.17 10.63
CA LYS A 270 12.02 4.53 11.38
C LYS A 270 11.79 4.44 12.89
N LEU A 271 10.65 4.93 13.38
CA LEU A 271 10.29 4.88 14.78
C LEU A 271 10.08 3.45 15.27
N GLU A 272 9.37 2.62 14.51
CA GLU A 272 9.21 1.18 14.77
C GLU A 272 10.58 0.48 14.87
N ARG A 273 11.52 0.82 13.98
CA ARG A 273 12.88 0.24 14.00
C ARG A 273 13.73 0.74 15.16
N LYS A 274 13.61 2.02 15.52
CA LYS A 274 14.34 2.64 16.64
C LYS A 274 13.85 2.10 17.99
N ASN A 275 12.55 1.81 18.10
CA ASN A 275 11.89 1.45 19.35
C ASN A 275 11.46 -0.04 19.42
N LYS A 276 12.16 -0.94 18.71
CA LYS A 276 11.81 -2.38 18.64
C LYS A 276 11.70 -3.09 19.99
N GLU A 277 12.45 -2.62 20.98
CA GLU A 277 12.48 -3.18 22.35
C GLU A 277 11.50 -2.49 23.30
N ARG A 278 10.80 -1.46 22.81
CA ARG A 278 9.78 -0.73 23.56
C ARG A 278 8.39 -1.08 23.03
N HIS A 279 7.38 -0.59 23.72
CA HIS A 279 6.02 -0.58 23.20
C HIS A 279 5.97 0.14 21.84
N ILE A 280 5.43 -0.54 20.82
CA ILE A 280 5.19 0.02 19.49
C ILE A 280 3.68 0.24 19.35
N PRO A 281 3.24 1.50 19.33
CA PRO A 281 1.86 1.86 19.06
C PRO A 281 1.35 1.29 17.73
N LEU A 282 0.09 0.88 17.71
CA LEU A 282 -0.57 0.47 16.50
C LEU A 282 -0.89 1.69 15.63
N PHE A 283 -0.24 1.79 14.47
CA PHE A 283 -0.63 2.75 13.43
C PHE A 283 -1.82 2.18 12.62
N ALA A 284 -3.02 2.66 12.93
CA ALA A 284 -4.27 2.22 12.33
C ALA A 284 -4.80 3.28 11.36
N GLU A 285 -4.55 3.05 10.07
CA GLU A 285 -5.11 3.90 9.01
C GLU A 285 -6.63 3.71 8.90
N ILE A 286 -7.33 4.83 8.83
CA ILE A 286 -8.76 4.93 8.56
C ILE A 286 -8.89 5.43 7.12
N SER A 287 -9.16 4.51 6.19
CA SER A 287 -9.34 4.84 4.77
C SER A 287 -10.61 5.67 4.53
N SER A 288 -10.74 6.26 3.35
CA SER A 288 -11.98 6.94 2.94
C SER A 288 -13.18 6.01 2.92
N GLU A 289 -12.99 4.73 2.58
CA GLU A 289 -14.01 3.68 2.67
C GLU A 289 -14.47 3.49 4.12
N ILE A 290 -13.54 3.22 5.03
CA ILE A 290 -13.82 2.99 6.46
C ILE A 290 -14.50 4.21 7.06
N LYS A 291 -13.95 5.41 6.81
CA LYS A 291 -14.52 6.68 7.27
C LYS A 291 -15.96 6.86 6.78
N GLY A 292 -16.23 6.57 5.51
CA GLY A 292 -17.57 6.68 4.93
C GLY A 292 -18.58 5.71 5.54
N ILE A 293 -18.15 4.49 5.90
CA ILE A 293 -19.02 3.50 6.56
C ILE A 293 -19.25 3.89 8.02
N HIS A 294 -18.20 4.22 8.76
CA HIS A 294 -18.30 4.69 10.15
C HIS A 294 -19.23 5.90 10.28
N GLN A 295 -19.13 6.88 9.38
CA GLN A 295 -20.04 8.03 9.36
C GLN A 295 -21.50 7.63 9.13
N LYS A 296 -21.77 6.71 8.19
CA LYS A 296 -23.13 6.24 7.91
C LYS A 296 -23.71 5.44 9.07
N SER A 297 -22.88 4.69 9.79
CA SER A 297 -23.27 3.88 10.95
C SER A 297 -23.26 4.64 12.27
N GLY A 298 -22.92 5.94 12.26
CA GLY A 298 -22.94 6.78 13.46
C GLY A 298 -21.79 6.51 14.44
N ILE A 299 -20.70 5.91 13.97
CA ILE A 299 -19.52 5.58 14.77
C ILE A 299 -18.78 6.85 15.21
N LYS A 300 -18.41 6.91 16.50
CA LYS A 300 -17.73 8.02 17.16
C LYS A 300 -16.59 7.52 18.03
N PHE A 301 -15.37 7.77 17.58
CA PHE A 301 -14.14 7.60 18.38
C PHE A 301 -13.12 8.72 18.14
N CYS A 302 -13.39 9.60 17.18
CA CYS A 302 -12.68 10.86 16.98
C CYS A 302 -13.73 11.98 16.97
N ASN A 303 -13.47 13.06 17.69
CA ASN A 303 -14.33 14.25 17.73
C ASN A 303 -14.42 14.96 16.36
#